data_AF-D2SNY8-F1
#
_entry.id   AF-D2SNY8-F1
#
_cell.length_a   1.000
_cell.length_b   1.000
_cell.length_c   1.000
_cell.angle_alpha   90.00
_cell.angle_beta   90.00
_cell.angle_gamma   90.00
#
_symmetry.space_group_name_H-M   'P 1'
#
loop_
_entity.id
_entity.type
_entity.pdbx_description
1 polymer ?
#
loop_
_entity_poly.entity_id
_entity_poly.type
_entity_poly.pdbx_seq_one_letter_code
_entity_poly.pdbx_strand_id
1 'polypeptide(L)'
;MKILISYVFLMFIGFISGSLERYGPLNFALKMVKCEHSRDLNLDVSGVDVYFYDFQNGVIETFPINEAAQGILSLKNLDKVKKFFMFVGGFKSHINKNTEERVREAFRDFPNSYLIIVDHSAYTNDRQGKKKSYERSVKYVYYIGKQLAQMLVGLHEGGISPKTIHCIGH
;
A
#
# COMPACT_ATOMS: atom_id res chain seq x y z
N MET A 1 0.51 42.77 -14.89
CA MET A 1 0.16 41.85 -16.00
C MET A 1 0.88 40.48 -15.97
N LYS A 2 1.96 40.28 -15.20
CA LYS A 2 2.65 38.97 -15.11
C LYS A 2 2.03 37.98 -14.09
N ILE A 3 1.32 38.49 -13.08
CA ILE A 3 0.76 37.66 -11.99
C ILE A 3 -0.53 36.94 -12.41
N LEU A 4 -1.32 37.53 -13.33
CA LEU A 4 -2.59 36.96 -13.78
C LEU A 4 -2.42 35.74 -14.70
N ILE A 5 -1.34 35.71 -15.50
CA ILE A 5 -1.04 34.61 -16.43
C ILE A 5 -0.61 33.34 -15.68
N SER A 6 0.07 33.50 -14.53
CA SER A 6 0.51 32.36 -13.70
C SER A 6 -0.66 31.61 -13.06
N TYR A 7 -1.70 32.33 -12.60
CA TYR A 7 -2.89 31.71 -11.98
C TYR A 7 -3.76 30.95 -12.99
N VAL A 8 -3.86 31.43 -14.24
CA VAL A 8 -4.61 30.73 -15.29
C VAL A 8 -3.89 29.44 -15.70
N PHE A 9 -2.55 29.43 -15.74
CA PHE A 9 -1.78 28.24 -16.08
C PHE A 9 -1.86 27.15 -14.99
N LEU A 10 -1.87 27.54 -13.71
CA LEU A 10 -2.02 26.62 -12.57
C LEU A 10 -3.41 25.95 -12.50
N MET A 11 -4.48 26.65 -12.87
CA MET A 11 -5.82 26.04 -12.94
C MET A 11 -5.97 25.06 -14.11
N PHE A 12 -5.32 25.32 -15.25
CA PHE A 12 -5.35 24.39 -16.38
C PHE A 12 -4.62 23.06 -16.09
N ILE A 13 -3.50 23.08 -15.36
CA ILE A 13 -2.76 21.85 -15.03
C ILE A 13 -3.54 20.97 -14.04
N GLY A 14 -4.21 21.57 -13.04
CA GLY A 14 -5.04 20.84 -12.06
C GLY A 14 -6.31 20.24 -12.66
N PHE A 15 -6.91 20.88 -13.66
CA PHE A 15 -8.09 20.34 -14.36
C PHE A 15 -7.75 19.20 -15.33
N ILE A 16 -6.57 19.23 -15.95
CA ILE A 16 -6.13 18.19 -16.89
C ILE A 16 -5.83 16.89 -16.14
N SER A 17 -5.15 16.93 -14.98
CA SER A 17 -4.83 15.72 -14.21
C SER A 17 -6.08 15.03 -13.66
N GLY A 18 -7.00 15.78 -13.05
CA GLY A 18 -8.26 15.23 -12.52
C GLY A 18 -9.23 14.75 -13.60
N SER A 19 -9.27 15.41 -14.77
CA SER A 19 -10.13 14.97 -15.88
C SER A 19 -9.56 13.76 -16.63
N LEU A 20 -8.24 13.59 -16.69
CA LEU A 20 -7.62 12.40 -17.30
C LEU A 20 -7.83 11.14 -16.45
N GLU A 21 -7.90 11.24 -15.12
CA GLU A 21 -8.33 10.11 -14.28
C GLU A 21 -9.82 9.80 -14.47
N ARG A 22 -10.66 10.84 -14.58
CA ARG A 22 -12.12 10.69 -14.67
C ARG A 22 -12.63 10.28 -16.06
N TYR A 23 -11.92 10.59 -17.14
CA TYR A 23 -12.33 10.30 -18.51
C TYR A 23 -11.23 9.69 -19.38
N GLY A 24 -10.06 9.42 -18.82
CA GLY A 24 -8.95 8.88 -19.59
C GLY A 24 -9.10 7.40 -19.93
N PRO A 25 -8.14 6.87 -20.72
CA PRO A 25 -8.21 5.52 -21.28
C PRO A 25 -8.25 4.42 -20.22
N LEU A 26 -7.83 4.69 -18.98
CA LEU A 26 -8.00 3.76 -17.87
C LEU A 26 -9.48 3.61 -17.50
N ASN A 27 -10.22 4.70 -17.25
CA ASN A 27 -11.63 4.62 -16.87
C ASN A 27 -12.49 3.96 -17.96
N PHE A 28 -12.21 4.23 -19.24
CA PHE A 28 -12.90 3.55 -20.34
C PHE A 28 -12.62 2.04 -20.36
N ALA A 29 -11.36 1.62 -20.13
CA ALA A 29 -11.02 0.21 -20.01
C ALA A 29 -11.67 -0.45 -18.78
N LEU A 30 -11.77 0.26 -17.65
CA LEU A 30 -12.39 -0.21 -16.42
C LEU A 30 -13.89 -0.47 -16.57
N LYS A 31 -14.63 0.35 -17.34
CA LYS A 31 -16.04 0.13 -17.64
C LYS A 31 -16.32 -1.18 -18.38
N MET A 32 -15.31 -1.78 -19.00
CA MET A 32 -15.40 -3.05 -19.73
C MET A 32 -14.80 -4.25 -18.98
N VAL A 33 -14.38 -4.04 -17.72
CA VAL A 33 -13.90 -5.11 -16.85
C VAL A 33 -15.10 -5.76 -16.17
N LYS A 34 -15.24 -7.09 -16.31
CA LYS A 34 -16.15 -7.85 -15.46
C LYS A 34 -15.40 -8.18 -14.18
N CYS A 35 -15.82 -7.59 -13.07
CA CYS A 35 -15.29 -7.91 -11.74
C CYS A 35 -15.87 -9.23 -11.25
N GLU A 36 -15.44 -10.34 -11.85
CA GLU A 36 -15.77 -11.67 -11.33
C GLU A 36 -14.88 -11.96 -10.11
N HIS A 37 -15.48 -11.86 -8.94
CA HIS A 37 -14.79 -12.00 -7.67
C HIS A 37 -15.36 -13.18 -6.89
N SER A 38 -14.60 -14.28 -6.85
CA SER A 38 -14.89 -15.43 -5.98
C SER A 38 -13.93 -15.40 -4.80
N ARG A 39 -14.46 -15.69 -3.60
CA ARG A 39 -13.72 -15.74 -2.32
C ARG A 39 -13.26 -17.15 -1.95
N ASP A 40 -13.60 -18.13 -2.78
CA ASP A 40 -13.44 -19.57 -2.48
C ASP A 40 -12.26 -20.22 -3.23
N LEU A 41 -11.51 -19.44 -4.02
CA LEU A 41 -10.44 -19.95 -4.87
C LEU A 41 -9.12 -20.19 -4.11
N ASN A 42 -9.01 -19.70 -2.86
CA ASN A 42 -7.80 -19.77 -2.04
C ASN A 42 -6.53 -19.38 -2.81
N LEU A 43 -6.55 -18.25 -3.50
CA LEU A 43 -5.41 -17.81 -4.30
C LEU A 43 -4.20 -17.53 -3.41
N ASP A 44 -3.04 -18.00 -3.86
CA ASP A 44 -1.77 -17.75 -3.20
C ASP A 44 -1.36 -16.27 -3.34
N VAL A 45 -0.98 -15.68 -2.21
CA VAL A 45 -0.48 -14.30 -2.08
C VAL A 45 0.88 -14.24 -1.40
N SER A 46 1.64 -15.34 -1.42
CA SER A 46 2.98 -15.45 -0.82
C SER A 46 3.99 -14.43 -1.37
N GLY A 47 3.80 -13.91 -2.59
CA GLY A 47 4.64 -12.88 -3.19
C GLY A 47 4.36 -11.46 -2.70
N VAL A 48 3.64 -11.29 -1.58
CA VAL A 48 3.51 -9.99 -0.89
C VAL A 48 4.64 -9.85 0.12
N ASP A 49 5.40 -8.77 -0.02
CA ASP A 49 6.47 -8.40 0.90
C ASP A 49 6.01 -7.30 1.87
N VAL A 50 6.46 -7.40 3.11
CA VAL A 50 6.15 -6.46 4.20
C VAL A 50 7.45 -5.80 4.64
N TYR A 51 7.56 -4.50 4.37
CA TYR A 51 8.69 -3.68 4.77
C TYR A 51 8.40 -3.02 6.12
N PHE A 52 9.22 -3.28 7.13
CA PHE A 52 9.13 -2.67 8.45
C PHE A 52 10.24 -1.65 8.64
N TYR A 53 9.88 -0.47 9.12
CA TYR A 53 10.78 0.65 9.38
C TYR A 53 10.66 1.13 10.82
N ASP A 54 11.78 1.12 11.52
CA ASP A 54 12.01 1.89 12.74
C ASP A 54 13.09 2.94 12.44
N PHE A 55 12.63 4.09 11.96
CA PHE A 55 13.51 5.18 11.53
C PHE A 55 14.35 5.73 12.69
N GLN A 56 13.82 5.73 13.92
CA GLN A 56 14.53 6.26 15.09
C GLN A 56 15.77 5.43 15.42
N ASN A 57 15.69 4.12 15.22
CA ASN A 57 16.80 3.19 15.47
C ASN A 57 17.53 2.76 14.19
N GLY A 58 17.16 3.29 13.02
CA GLY A 58 17.76 2.94 11.73
C GLY A 58 17.53 1.49 11.30
N VAL A 59 16.48 0.83 11.80
CA VAL A 59 16.17 -0.57 11.46
C VAL A 59 15.21 -0.61 10.28
N ILE A 60 15.58 -1.39 9.27
CA ILE A 60 14.78 -1.65 8.08
C ILE A 60 14.80 -3.15 7.84
N GLU A 61 13.64 -3.78 7.93
CA GLU A 61 13.49 -5.22 7.76
C GLU A 61 12.45 -5.51 6.70
N THR A 62 12.57 -6.66 6.04
CA THR A 62 11.63 -7.11 5.02
C THR A 62 11.26 -8.55 5.29
N PHE A 63 9.98 -8.85 5.26
CA PHE A 63 9.45 -10.18 5.54
C PHE A 63 8.43 -10.58 4.48
N PRO A 64 8.39 -11.85 4.08
CA PRO A 64 7.22 -12.43 3.44
C PRO A 64 5.99 -12.23 4.33
N ILE A 65 4.82 -11.93 3.74
CA ILE A 65 3.60 -11.60 4.50
C ILE A 65 3.17 -12.70 5.49
N ASN A 66 3.46 -13.97 5.19
CA ASN A 66 3.16 -15.12 6.06
C ASN A 66 4.06 -15.18 7.31
N GLU A 67 5.23 -14.56 7.26
CA GLU A 67 6.24 -14.55 8.34
C GLU A 67 6.33 -13.20 9.04
N ALA A 68 5.79 -12.14 8.42
CA ALA A 68 5.95 -10.76 8.86
C ALA A 68 5.55 -10.50 10.32
N ALA A 69 4.46 -11.10 10.80
CA ALA A 69 4.05 -10.93 12.20
C ALA A 69 5.11 -11.45 13.17
N GLN A 70 5.61 -12.67 12.94
CA GLN A 70 6.64 -13.29 13.78
C GLN A 70 7.97 -12.57 13.64
N GLY A 71 8.35 -12.20 12.41
CA GLY A 71 9.56 -11.43 12.10
C GLY A 71 9.60 -10.11 12.87
N ILE A 72 8.54 -9.31 12.79
CA ILE A 72 8.42 -8.04 13.52
C ILE A 72 8.50 -8.28 15.03
N LEU A 73 7.74 -9.24 15.57
CA LEU A 73 7.70 -9.53 17.00
C LEU A 73 9.04 -10.04 17.58
N SER A 74 9.92 -10.58 16.73
CA SER A 74 11.24 -11.06 17.12
C SER A 74 12.30 -9.96 17.24
N LEU A 75 11.99 -8.72 16.82
CA LEU A 75 12.93 -7.60 16.89
C LEU A 75 13.23 -7.25 18.35
N LYS A 76 14.53 -7.31 18.71
CA LYS A 76 15.03 -7.20 20.09
C LYS A 76 14.53 -5.98 20.86
N ASN A 77 14.38 -4.84 20.17
CA ASN A 77 14.00 -3.55 20.75
C ASN A 77 12.60 -3.10 20.29
N LEU A 78 11.72 -4.04 19.90
CA LEU A 78 10.36 -3.70 19.51
C LEU A 78 9.57 -3.17 20.72
N ASP A 79 9.21 -1.91 20.66
CA ASP A 79 8.30 -1.29 21.61
C ASP A 79 6.85 -1.48 21.15
N LYS A 80 6.17 -2.45 21.77
CA LYS A 80 4.80 -2.85 21.42
C LYS A 80 3.75 -1.78 21.72
N VAL A 81 4.08 -0.71 22.46
CA VAL A 81 3.15 0.39 22.74
C VAL A 81 3.24 1.54 21.72
N LYS A 82 4.27 1.55 20.86
CA LYS A 82 4.37 2.54 19.77
C LYS A 82 3.23 2.40 18.77
N LYS A 83 2.97 3.49 18.05
CA LYS A 83 2.03 3.48 16.93
C LYS A 83 2.64 2.76 15.73
N PHE A 84 1.89 1.89 15.09
CA PHE A 84 2.25 1.25 13.83
C PHE A 84 1.40 1.86 12.72
N PHE A 85 2.02 2.53 11.76
CA PHE A 85 1.34 2.97 10.55
C PHE A 85 1.55 1.93 9.47
N MET A 86 0.49 1.31 8.98
CA MET A 86 0.57 0.34 7.89
C MET A 86 0.00 0.95 6.61
N PHE A 87 0.87 1.21 5.64
CA PHE A 87 0.50 1.69 4.33
C PHE A 87 0.35 0.51 3.35
N VAL A 88 -0.81 0.43 2.72
CA VAL A 88 -1.15 -0.56 1.70
C VAL A 88 -1.37 0.17 0.38
N GLY A 89 -0.49 -0.09 -0.59
CA GLY A 89 -0.54 0.53 -1.90
C GLY A 89 -1.78 0.18 -2.71
N GLY A 90 -1.95 0.87 -3.83
CA GLY A 90 -3.07 0.66 -4.76
C GLY A 90 -2.69 -0.15 -5.98
N PHE A 91 -3.46 0.01 -7.05
CA PHE A 91 -3.09 -0.54 -8.36
C PHE A 91 -1.78 0.11 -8.85
N LYS A 92 -0.81 -0.71 -9.30
CA LYS A 92 0.52 -0.30 -9.79
C LYS A 92 1.48 0.29 -8.76
N SER A 93 1.13 0.22 -7.48
CA SER A 93 2.04 0.49 -6.36
C SER A 93 3.15 -0.55 -6.31
N HIS A 94 4.33 -0.14 -5.84
CA HIS A 94 5.48 -1.00 -5.50
C HIS A 94 6.47 -0.19 -4.66
N ILE A 95 7.34 -0.87 -3.91
CA ILE A 95 8.18 -0.24 -2.89
C ILE A 95 9.05 0.93 -3.40
N ASN A 96 9.47 0.87 -4.67
CA ASN A 96 10.31 1.89 -5.33
C ASN A 96 9.53 3.02 -6.05
N LYS A 97 8.21 3.14 -5.85
CA LYS A 97 7.42 4.25 -6.41
C LYS A 97 7.52 5.50 -5.52
N ASN A 98 7.28 6.66 -6.13
CA ASN A 98 7.31 7.97 -5.48
C ASN A 98 6.26 8.10 -4.34
N THR A 99 5.11 7.43 -4.43
CA THR A 99 4.11 7.47 -3.35
C THR A 99 4.66 6.82 -2.08
N GLU A 100 5.27 5.65 -2.21
CA GLU A 100 5.87 4.85 -1.15
C GLU A 100 7.10 5.57 -0.59
N GLU A 101 7.88 6.24 -1.44
CA GLU A 101 8.97 7.14 -1.02
C GLU A 101 8.44 8.29 -0.16
N ARG A 102 7.40 9.00 -0.61
CA ARG A 102 6.77 10.09 0.16
C ARG A 102 6.19 9.61 1.48
N VAL A 103 5.63 8.40 1.52
CA VAL A 103 5.16 7.78 2.77
C VAL A 103 6.35 7.56 3.72
N ARG A 104 7.46 7.00 3.23
CA ARG A 104 8.69 6.86 4.04
C ARG A 104 9.17 8.20 4.56
N GLU A 105 9.22 9.23 3.72
CA GLU A 105 9.64 10.58 4.12
C GLU A 105 8.70 11.18 5.16
N ALA A 106 7.38 11.08 4.97
CA ALA A 106 6.39 11.64 5.88
C ALA A 106 6.46 11.00 7.28
N PHE A 107 6.77 9.72 7.38
CA PHE A 107 6.87 9.00 8.65
C PHE A 107 8.29 8.92 9.20
N ARG A 108 9.31 9.35 8.44
CA ARG A 108 10.72 9.32 8.88
C ARG A 108 10.93 10.07 10.19
N ASP A 109 10.34 11.26 10.28
CA ASP A 109 10.47 12.14 11.44
C ASP A 109 9.24 12.10 12.36
N PHE A 110 8.27 11.21 12.09
CA PHE A 110 7.07 11.11 12.90
C PHE A 110 7.40 10.39 14.23
N PRO A 111 7.27 11.07 15.38
CA PRO A 111 7.80 10.57 16.64
C PRO A 111 7.02 9.35 17.13
N ASN A 112 7.73 8.46 17.83
CA ASN A 112 7.15 7.34 18.58
C ASN A 112 6.28 6.41 17.71
N SER A 113 6.75 6.10 16.51
CA SER A 113 6.03 5.26 15.57
C SER A 113 6.94 4.34 14.76
N TYR A 114 6.32 3.27 14.25
CA TYR A 114 6.85 2.41 13.22
C TYR A 114 6.05 2.60 11.94
N LEU A 115 6.71 2.39 10.80
CA LEU A 115 6.06 2.34 9.50
C LEU A 115 6.15 0.92 8.94
N ILE A 116 5.03 0.41 8.44
CA ILE A 116 4.93 -0.80 7.64
C ILE A 116 4.48 -0.39 6.24
N ILE A 117 5.18 -0.82 5.20
CA ILE A 117 4.73 -0.70 3.81
C ILE A 117 4.51 -2.10 3.24
N VAL A 118 3.32 -2.34 2.69
CA VAL A 118 2.97 -3.59 2.03
C VAL A 118 3.21 -3.47 0.54
N ASP A 119 4.13 -4.26 -0.01
CA ASP A 119 4.35 -4.40 -1.44
C ASP A 119 3.65 -5.66 -1.97
N HIS A 120 2.50 -5.47 -2.61
CA HIS A 120 1.75 -6.51 -3.30
C HIS A 120 1.83 -6.39 -4.83
N SER A 121 2.89 -5.75 -5.34
CA SER A 121 3.08 -5.46 -6.76
C SER A 121 3.19 -6.73 -7.62
N ALA A 122 3.58 -7.87 -7.03
CA ALA A 122 3.51 -9.18 -7.67
C ALA A 122 2.12 -9.45 -8.30
N TYR A 123 1.06 -8.98 -7.64
CA TYR A 123 -0.33 -9.18 -8.06
C TYR A 123 -0.92 -7.93 -8.72
N THR A 124 -0.51 -6.72 -8.31
CA THR A 124 -1.15 -5.46 -8.73
C THR A 124 -0.37 -4.58 -9.73
N ASN A 125 0.74 -5.08 -10.30
CA ASN A 125 1.49 -4.37 -11.36
C ASN A 125 0.71 -4.21 -12.68
N ASP A 126 1.16 -3.37 -13.61
CA ASP A 126 0.56 -3.17 -14.94
C ASP A 126 1.32 -3.76 -16.13
N ARG A 127 2.16 -4.77 -15.90
CA ARG A 127 3.09 -5.31 -16.92
C ARG A 127 2.40 -6.09 -18.05
N GLN A 128 1.13 -6.49 -17.90
CA GLN A 128 0.41 -7.35 -18.87
C GLN A 128 -0.69 -6.61 -19.65
N GLY A 129 -0.58 -5.27 -19.73
CA GLY A 129 -1.61 -4.41 -20.30
C GLY A 129 -2.67 -4.00 -19.27
N LYS A 130 -3.27 -2.81 -19.46
CA LYS A 130 -4.08 -2.14 -18.43
C LYS A 130 -5.28 -2.98 -17.95
N LYS A 131 -6.07 -3.53 -18.89
CA LYS A 131 -7.28 -4.30 -18.59
C LYS A 131 -6.96 -5.59 -17.82
N LYS A 132 -6.14 -6.47 -18.41
CA LYS A 132 -5.75 -7.76 -17.81
C LYS A 132 -5.07 -7.60 -16.45
N SER A 133 -4.23 -6.57 -16.31
CA SER A 133 -3.55 -6.27 -15.05
C SER A 133 -4.52 -5.80 -13.96
N TYR A 134 -5.52 -4.99 -14.32
CA TYR A 134 -6.55 -4.56 -13.39
C TYR A 134 -7.47 -5.71 -12.98
N GLU A 135 -7.93 -6.52 -13.93
CA GLU A 135 -8.72 -7.73 -13.67
C GLU A 135 -8.00 -8.68 -12.70
N ARG A 136 -6.70 -8.92 -12.91
CA ARG A 136 -5.87 -9.66 -11.97
C ARG A 136 -5.86 -8.98 -10.59
N SER A 137 -5.60 -7.69 -10.52
CA SER A 137 -5.54 -6.95 -9.25
C SER A 137 -6.84 -7.09 -8.44
N VAL A 138 -7.99 -6.91 -9.09
CA VAL A 138 -9.33 -7.06 -8.48
C VAL A 138 -9.58 -8.49 -8.03
N LYS A 139 -9.10 -9.50 -8.78
CA LYS A 139 -9.20 -10.90 -8.38
C LYS A 139 -8.43 -11.18 -7.08
N TYR A 140 -7.26 -10.58 -6.90
CA TYR A 140 -6.36 -10.84 -5.76
C TYR A 140 -6.64 -10.01 -4.52
N VAL A 141 -7.31 -8.85 -4.62
CA VAL A 141 -7.47 -7.88 -3.51
C VAL A 141 -8.04 -8.51 -2.21
N TYR A 142 -9.00 -9.41 -2.33
CA TYR A 142 -9.58 -10.10 -1.17
C TYR A 142 -8.57 -11.03 -0.48
N TYR A 143 -7.79 -11.76 -1.25
CA TYR A 143 -6.80 -12.71 -0.72
C TYR A 143 -5.64 -11.97 -0.06
N ILE A 144 -5.20 -10.85 -0.66
CA ILE A 144 -4.22 -9.93 -0.05
C ILE A 144 -4.78 -9.40 1.27
N GLY A 145 -6.02 -8.89 1.28
CA GLY A 145 -6.67 -8.38 2.48
C GLY A 145 -6.82 -9.43 3.59
N LYS A 146 -7.18 -10.67 3.23
CA LYS A 146 -7.25 -11.81 4.16
C LYS A 146 -5.90 -12.10 4.80
N GLN A 147 -4.84 -12.16 4.00
CA GLN A 147 -3.49 -12.43 4.49
C GLN A 147 -2.95 -11.28 5.37
N LEU A 148 -3.26 -10.02 5.02
CA LEU A 148 -2.94 -8.87 5.87
C LEU A 148 -3.69 -8.92 7.20
N ALA A 149 -4.97 -9.30 7.20
CA ALA A 149 -5.73 -9.49 8.42
C ALA A 149 -5.12 -10.59 9.31
N GLN A 150 -4.67 -11.70 8.72
CA GLN A 150 -3.96 -12.77 9.45
C GLN A 150 -2.64 -12.28 10.05
N MET A 151 -1.86 -11.48 9.32
CA MET A 151 -0.65 -10.83 9.84
C MET A 151 -0.99 -9.93 11.05
N LEU A 152 -2.03 -9.11 10.94
CA LEU A 152 -2.49 -8.24 12.04
C LEU A 152 -2.95 -9.04 13.27
N VAL A 153 -3.63 -10.18 13.05
CA VAL A 153 -3.99 -11.10 14.14
C VAL A 153 -2.73 -11.65 14.81
N GLY A 154 -1.72 -12.07 14.04
CA GLY A 154 -0.44 -12.53 14.60
C GLY A 154 0.27 -11.45 15.44
N LEU A 155 0.27 -10.20 14.98
CA LEU A 155 0.79 -9.07 15.77
C LEU A 155 0.00 -8.89 17.07
N HIS A 156 -1.33 -9.03 17.00
CA HIS A 156 -2.21 -8.93 18.16
C HIS A 156 -1.94 -10.02 19.20
N GLU A 157 -1.87 -11.27 18.77
CA GLU A 157 -1.53 -12.43 19.61
C GLU A 157 -0.13 -12.29 20.21
N GLY A 158 0.79 -11.64 19.49
CA GLY A 158 2.12 -11.26 19.97
C GLY A 158 2.16 -10.11 20.99
N GLY A 159 1.01 -9.55 21.36
CA GLY A 159 0.89 -8.52 22.39
C GLY A 159 0.88 -7.08 21.89
N ILE A 160 0.76 -6.83 20.58
CA ILE A 160 0.52 -5.48 20.05
C ILE A 160 -0.99 -5.19 20.09
N SER A 161 -1.39 -4.04 20.63
CA SER A 161 -2.81 -3.68 20.64
C SER A 161 -3.25 -3.23 19.25
N PRO A 162 -4.37 -3.72 18.69
CA PRO A 162 -4.91 -3.20 17.43
C PRO A 162 -5.21 -1.69 17.48
N LYS A 163 -5.40 -1.12 18.68
CA LYS A 163 -5.62 0.32 18.90
C LYS A 163 -4.40 1.18 18.55
N THR A 164 -3.20 0.60 18.51
CA THR A 164 -1.97 1.31 18.13
C THR A 164 -1.65 1.17 16.64
N ILE A 165 -2.42 0.38 15.89
CA ILE A 165 -2.21 0.17 14.46
C ILE A 165 -3.16 1.06 13.66
N HIS A 166 -2.62 1.86 12.76
CA HIS A 166 -3.38 2.69 11.82
C HIS A 166 -3.10 2.21 10.39
N CYS A 167 -4.13 1.70 9.72
CA CYS A 167 -4.06 1.22 8.34
C CYS A 167 -4.44 2.34 7.36
N ILE A 168 -3.60 2.58 6.35
CA ILE A 168 -3.80 3.57 5.28
C ILE A 168 -3.84 2.82 3.96
N GLY A 169 -4.96 2.85 3.25
CA GLY A 169 -5.11 2.30 1.90
C GLY A 169 -5.15 3.40 0.84
N HIS A 170 -4.50 3.19 -0.29
CA HIS A 170 -4.47 4.11 -1.43
C HIS A 170 -5.24 3.56 -2.64
#